data_AF-A0A6M8B993-F1
#
_entry.id   AF-A0A6M8B993-F1
#
_cell.length_a   1.000
_cell.length_b   1.000
_cell.length_c   1.000
_cell.angle_alpha   90.00
_cell.angle_beta   90.00
_cell.angle_gamma   90.00
#
_symmetry.space_group_name_H-M   'P 1'
#
loop_
_entity.id
_entity.type
_entity.pdbx_description
1 polymer ?
#
loop_
_entity_poly.entity_id
_entity_poly.type
_entity_poly.pdbx_seq_one_letter_code
_entity_poly.pdbx_strand_id
1 'polypeptide(L)'
;MVWDTDSTPISNRQFRKLRNRLLLLYFLIVVAILETFATAVYLLVTRDRNQQLDAHLRQVAASSAGTLEIIQHEYEELTSEDKYEGYVPVGTDGMPIPITLSQLMGKYKAESASQISASPLAASNQGVEWYNAQRRLIVRDGGLFLQTLLPSDIPRRGILMQSGNVRSFTQPAYAISTTTDTPSILGYVRVTESTVTLEAELRRLRWSLTVGVFVASGLAALGGVWLTHESLKPVLQSFNQLKQFTSDASHELRNPLSAIRASIAVMQSHPERVHPADTEKLISIASASAQMSQLVDDLLLLARMDRQIPDQPGWRRIDLDELLEDLVDFYHDKAEKSQISLKYQLISDAKVNGDAYQLHRLFTNLLTNALQYTPSGGTVTLSLQRIGSHVFVTIQDTGIGIAPEHLPYIFDRFWRADQARTQYESGSGLGLAIAKTIAQRHQGNITVKSKLGQGSSFCVKLPLAG
;
A
#
# COMPACT_ATOMS: atom_id res chain seq x y z
N MET A 1 -11.21 -30.82 30.79
CA MET A 1 -10.29 -31.12 29.66
C MET A 1 -10.45 -29.98 28.67
N VAL A 2 -9.54 -29.01 28.76
CA VAL A 2 -9.53 -27.79 27.94
C VAL A 2 -9.09 -28.21 26.55
N TRP A 3 -9.98 -28.14 25.55
CA TRP A 3 -9.61 -28.34 24.16
C TRP A 3 -9.19 -27.00 23.58
N ASP A 4 -7.89 -26.91 23.39
CA ASP A 4 -7.16 -25.86 22.71
C ASP A 4 -7.65 -25.77 21.25
N THR A 5 -8.31 -24.67 20.89
CA THR A 5 -8.81 -24.44 19.53
C THR A 5 -7.73 -23.82 18.68
N ASP A 6 -6.76 -24.64 18.28
CA ASP A 6 -5.74 -24.26 17.32
C ASP A 6 -6.32 -24.33 15.90
N SER A 7 -6.71 -23.17 15.38
CA SER A 7 -7.34 -23.00 14.07
C SER A 7 -6.27 -22.76 12.99
N THR A 8 -6.10 -23.69 12.03
CA THR A 8 -5.13 -23.54 10.93
C THR A 8 -5.71 -23.96 9.54
N PRO A 9 -5.12 -23.56 8.38
CA PRO A 9 -5.22 -22.20 7.82
C PRO A 9 -5.18 -22.16 6.26
N ILE A 10 -6.28 -22.35 5.50
CA ILE A 10 -6.13 -22.39 4.01
C ILE A 10 -6.95 -21.34 3.22
N SER A 11 -8.12 -20.86 3.68
CA SER A 11 -8.72 -19.64 3.09
C SER A 11 -8.07 -18.33 3.58
N ASN A 12 -7.25 -18.44 4.63
CA ASN A 12 -6.67 -17.30 5.34
C ASN A 12 -5.46 -16.69 4.60
N ARG A 13 -4.81 -17.42 3.69
CA ARG A 13 -3.54 -16.96 3.08
C ARG A 13 -3.73 -15.81 2.10
N GLN A 14 -4.70 -15.88 1.19
CA GLN A 14 -4.96 -14.80 0.23
C GLN A 14 -5.55 -13.58 0.94
N PHE A 15 -6.45 -13.79 1.89
CA PHE A 15 -7.03 -12.71 2.69
C PHE A 15 -6.01 -12.05 3.62
N ARG A 16 -5.12 -12.82 4.29
CA ARG A 16 -3.98 -12.27 5.05
C ARG A 16 -3.01 -11.53 4.14
N LYS A 17 -2.71 -12.05 2.93
CA LYS A 17 -1.83 -11.34 1.98
C LYS A 17 -2.42 -10.02 1.55
N LEU A 18 -3.72 -9.97 1.22
CA LEU A 18 -4.41 -8.73 0.85
C LEU A 18 -4.47 -7.75 2.02
N ARG A 19 -4.87 -8.22 3.20
CA ARG A 19 -4.91 -7.43 4.44
C ARG A 19 -3.54 -6.85 4.79
N ASN A 20 -2.50 -7.68 4.77
CA ASN A 20 -1.14 -7.24 5.09
C ASN A 20 -0.62 -6.27 4.03
N ARG A 21 -0.96 -6.45 2.75
CA ARG A 21 -0.66 -5.46 1.70
C ARG A 21 -1.33 -4.12 1.95
N LEU A 22 -2.63 -4.11 2.27
CA LEU A 22 -3.38 -2.89 2.55
C LEU A 22 -2.85 -2.17 3.80
N LEU A 23 -2.57 -2.91 4.88
CA LEU A 23 -1.98 -2.36 6.10
C LEU A 23 -0.59 -1.77 5.84
N LEU A 24 0.24 -2.45 5.06
CA LEU A 24 1.57 -1.97 4.70
C LEU A 24 1.47 -0.71 3.83
N LEU A 25 0.55 -0.68 2.86
CA LEU A 25 0.34 0.47 1.97
C LEU A 25 -0.17 1.69 2.75
N TYR A 26 -1.11 1.48 3.67
CA TYR A 26 -1.59 2.53 4.58
C TYR A 26 -0.47 3.05 5.48
N PHE A 27 0.31 2.14 6.08
CA PHE A 27 1.47 2.50 6.90
C PHE A 27 2.49 3.34 6.12
N LEU A 28 2.84 2.94 4.89
CA LEU A 28 3.75 3.69 4.03
C LEU A 28 3.22 5.09 3.70
N ILE A 29 1.92 5.22 3.40
CA ILE A 29 1.30 6.53 3.14
C ILE A 29 1.38 7.43 4.38
N VAL A 30 1.06 6.90 5.56
CA VAL A 30 1.11 7.66 6.81
C VAL A 30 2.53 8.12 7.13
N VAL A 31 3.53 7.23 6.97
CA VAL A 31 4.95 7.59 7.14
C VAL A 31 5.35 8.70 6.17
N ALA A 32 4.99 8.58 4.89
CA ALA A 32 5.31 9.59 3.88
C ALA A 32 4.68 10.96 4.21
N ILE A 33 3.43 10.98 4.67
CA ILE A 33 2.74 12.22 5.10
C ILE A 33 3.46 12.84 6.31
N LEU A 34 3.81 12.03 7.31
CA LEU A 34 4.49 12.50 8.51
C LEU A 34 5.90 13.03 8.22
N GLU A 35 6.67 12.35 7.36
CA GLU A 35 8.01 12.81 6.96
C GLU A 35 7.96 14.10 6.14
N THR A 36 7.05 14.19 5.18
CA THR A 36 6.89 15.42 4.38
C THR A 36 6.48 16.60 5.25
N PHE A 37 5.55 16.39 6.19
CA PHE A 37 5.16 17.40 7.16
C PHE A 37 6.33 17.83 8.07
N ALA A 38 7.04 16.87 8.67
CA ALA A 38 8.19 17.15 9.53
C ALA A 38 9.30 17.92 8.78
N THR A 39 9.57 17.54 7.52
CA THR A 39 10.55 18.21 6.67
C THR A 39 10.12 19.64 6.35
N ALA A 40 8.84 19.86 6.00
CA ALA A 40 8.30 21.18 5.71
C ALA A 40 8.42 22.12 6.93
N VAL A 41 8.06 21.63 8.12
CA VAL A 41 8.19 22.38 9.38
C VAL A 41 9.66 22.74 9.65
N TYR A 42 10.58 21.78 9.52
CA TYR A 42 12.00 22.03 9.73
C TYR A 42 12.57 23.09 8.78
N LEU A 43 12.24 23.01 7.49
CA LEU A 43 12.68 23.98 6.48
C LEU A 43 12.12 25.38 6.75
N LEU A 44 10.84 25.48 7.14
CA LEU A 44 10.20 26.74 7.45
C LEU A 44 10.87 27.43 8.63
N VAL A 45 11.06 26.71 9.74
CA VAL A 45 11.69 27.26 10.95
C VAL A 45 13.16 27.63 10.70
N THR A 46 13.90 26.78 9.98
CA THR A 46 15.30 27.05 9.63
C THR A 46 15.41 28.31 8.77
N ARG A 47 14.50 28.49 7.80
CA ARG A 47 14.49 29.67 6.93
C ARG A 47 14.18 30.94 7.73
N ASP A 48 13.13 30.92 8.55
CA ASP A 48 12.72 32.05 9.38
C ASP A 48 13.84 32.48 10.35
N ARG A 49 14.43 31.53 11.09
CA ARG A 49 15.51 31.84 12.04
C ARG A 49 16.76 32.41 11.36
N ASN A 50 17.14 31.89 10.20
CA ASN A 50 18.26 32.44 9.44
C ASN A 50 17.96 33.84 8.91
N GLN A 51 16.72 34.12 8.48
CA GLN A 51 16.31 35.45 8.04
C GLN A 51 16.30 36.46 9.19
N GLN A 52 15.86 36.06 10.39
CA GLN A 52 15.93 36.89 11.60
C GLN A 52 17.38 37.23 11.95
N LEU A 53 18.29 36.25 11.91
CA LEU A 53 19.71 36.48 12.15
C LEU A 53 20.32 37.41 11.11
N ASP A 54 19.99 37.23 9.82
CA ASP A 54 20.45 38.14 8.75
C ASP A 54 19.97 39.57 8.94
N ALA A 55 18.70 39.74 9.34
CA ALA A 55 18.13 41.06 9.60
C ALA A 55 18.80 41.72 10.81
N HIS A 56 19.05 40.95 11.88
CA HIS A 56 19.75 41.42 13.07
C HIS A 56 21.17 41.89 12.73
N LEU A 57 21.96 41.07 12.03
CA LEU A 57 23.32 41.42 11.60
C LEU A 57 23.35 42.70 10.75
N ARG A 58 22.39 42.86 9.82
CA ARG A 58 22.25 44.08 9.00
C ARG A 58 21.95 45.31 9.85
N GLN A 59 21.05 45.18 10.83
CA GLN A 59 20.68 46.28 11.71
C GLN A 59 21.88 46.75 12.56
N VAL A 60 22.61 45.81 13.17
CA VAL A 60 23.80 46.12 13.95
C VAL A 60 24.88 46.75 13.08
N ALA A 61 25.08 46.24 11.86
CA ALA A 61 26.04 46.81 10.93
C ALA A 61 25.65 48.22 10.47
N ALA A 62 24.37 48.48 10.21
CA ALA A 62 23.85 49.80 9.84
C ALA A 62 24.06 50.81 10.96
N SER A 63 23.74 50.43 12.20
CA SER A 63 24.00 51.27 13.37
C SER A 63 25.49 51.55 13.54
N SER A 64 26.34 50.55 13.37
CA SER A 64 27.80 50.66 13.53
C SER A 64 28.47 51.41 12.37
N ALA A 65 27.91 51.37 11.16
CA ALA A 65 28.38 52.16 10.03
C ALA A 65 28.14 53.66 10.24
N GLY A 66 27.03 54.02 10.90
CA GLY A 66 26.73 55.41 11.27
C GLY A 66 27.73 56.01 12.27
N THR A 67 28.44 55.19 13.04
CA THR A 67 29.46 55.65 13.99
C THR A 67 30.88 55.63 13.41
N LEU A 68 31.08 55.15 12.17
CA LEU A 68 32.41 54.98 11.59
C LEU A 68 33.16 56.32 11.46
N GLU A 69 32.47 57.39 11.10
CA GLU A 69 33.08 58.72 10.94
C GLU A 69 33.66 59.23 12.25
N ILE A 70 32.88 59.10 13.34
CA ILE A 70 33.31 59.44 14.68
C ILE A 70 34.50 58.55 15.07
N ILE A 71 34.38 57.22 14.92
CA ILE A 71 35.46 56.28 15.28
C ILE A 71 36.74 56.57 14.51
N GLN A 72 36.64 56.92 13.23
CA GLN A 72 37.80 57.24 12.41
C GLN A 72 38.45 58.55 12.85
N HIS A 73 37.68 59.60 13.10
CA HIS A 73 38.19 60.87 13.61
C HIS A 73 38.90 60.70 14.96
N GLU A 74 38.26 59.99 15.89
CA GLU A 74 38.78 59.69 17.22
C GLU A 74 40.09 58.88 17.17
N TYR A 75 40.17 57.92 16.25
CA TYR A 75 41.38 57.12 16.06
C TYR A 75 42.51 57.94 15.42
N GLU A 76 42.19 58.80 14.44
CA GLU A 76 43.15 59.71 13.82
C GLU A 76 43.73 60.69 14.84
N GLU A 77 42.90 61.28 15.72
CA GLU A 77 43.34 62.16 16.82
C GLU A 77 44.34 61.46 17.75
N LEU A 78 44.04 60.22 18.17
CA LEU A 78 44.94 59.42 19.02
C LEU A 78 46.26 59.03 18.35
N THR A 79 46.31 59.02 17.01
CA THR A 79 47.53 58.65 16.25
C THR A 79 48.34 59.84 15.76
N SER A 80 47.76 61.04 15.71
CA SER A 80 48.37 62.23 15.10
C SER A 80 48.72 63.34 16.08
N GLU A 81 48.07 63.42 17.24
CA GLU A 81 48.40 64.42 18.25
C GLU A 81 49.45 63.92 19.26
N ASP A 82 50.51 64.70 19.45
CA ASP A 82 51.61 64.40 20.39
C ASP A 82 51.11 64.18 21.83
N LYS A 83 49.96 64.77 22.22
CA LYS A 83 49.36 64.60 23.57
C LYS A 83 48.98 63.14 23.85
N TYR A 84 48.69 62.34 22.83
CA TYR A 84 48.25 60.95 22.96
C TYR A 84 49.32 59.94 22.51
N GLU A 85 50.58 60.38 22.40
CA GLU A 85 51.71 59.51 22.07
C GLU A 85 51.75 58.30 23.02
N GLY A 86 51.70 57.09 22.46
CA GLY A 86 51.67 55.82 23.21
C GLY A 86 50.29 55.24 23.52
N TYR A 87 49.17 55.92 23.20
CA TYR A 87 47.82 55.35 23.34
C TYR A 87 47.50 54.27 22.31
N VAL A 88 47.98 54.43 21.08
CA VAL A 88 47.87 53.43 20.02
C VAL A 88 49.23 52.78 19.81
N PRO A 89 49.37 51.46 20.03
CA PRO A 89 50.64 50.79 19.81
C PRO A 89 50.97 50.80 18.31
N VAL A 90 52.23 51.12 17.99
CA VAL A 90 52.74 51.15 16.61
C VAL A 90 53.46 49.83 16.32
N GLY A 91 53.14 49.22 15.18
CA GLY A 91 53.76 47.99 14.71
C GLY A 91 55.21 48.18 14.29
N THR A 92 55.90 47.06 14.05
CA THR A 92 57.29 47.05 13.56
C THR A 92 57.46 47.67 12.17
N ASP A 93 56.36 47.86 11.44
CA ASP A 93 56.24 48.51 10.13
C ASP A 93 55.96 50.02 10.24
N GLY A 94 55.94 50.59 11.44
CA GLY A 94 55.66 52.00 11.68
C GLY A 94 54.17 52.37 11.55
N MET A 95 53.28 51.38 11.40
CA MET A 95 51.85 51.62 11.26
C MET A 95 51.09 51.38 12.58
N PRO A 96 50.04 52.16 12.88
CA PRO A 96 49.22 51.94 14.07
C PRO A 96 48.52 50.56 14.06
N ILE A 97 48.56 49.84 15.19
CA ILE A 97 47.89 48.54 15.37
C ILE A 97 46.43 48.77 15.79
N PRO A 98 45.47 47.96 15.30
CA PRO A 98 44.06 48.08 15.68
C PRO A 98 43.83 47.92 17.19
N ILE A 99 43.02 48.81 17.74
CA ILE A 99 42.68 48.86 19.17
C ILE A 99 41.24 48.40 19.42
N THR A 100 40.90 48.18 20.69
CA THR A 100 39.52 47.90 21.09
C THR A 100 38.72 49.21 21.26
N LEU A 101 37.40 49.15 21.08
CA LEU A 101 36.54 50.32 21.28
C LEU A 101 36.62 50.86 22.73
N SER A 102 36.84 49.98 23.71
CA SER A 102 37.05 50.39 25.11
C SER A 102 38.39 51.12 25.32
N GLN A 103 39.43 50.80 24.55
CA GLN A 103 40.70 51.54 24.53
C GLN A 103 40.53 52.90 23.84
N LEU A 104 39.80 52.96 22.72
CA LEU A 104 39.47 54.22 22.04
C LEU A 104 38.76 55.20 23.00
N MET A 105 37.78 54.70 23.76
CA MET A 105 37.04 55.47 24.77
C MET A 105 37.82 55.73 26.06
N GLY A 106 39.04 55.19 26.19
CA GLY A 106 39.91 55.37 27.34
C GLY A 106 40.29 56.84 27.56
N LYS A 107 40.43 57.64 26.50
CA LYS A 107 40.82 59.05 26.62
C LYS A 107 39.84 59.88 27.46
N TYR A 108 38.55 59.57 27.37
CA TYR A 108 37.51 60.24 28.16
C TYR A 108 37.42 59.77 29.62
N LYS A 109 37.97 58.60 29.95
CA LYS A 109 38.03 58.12 31.34
C LYS A 109 39.05 58.88 32.18
N ALA A 110 40.09 59.43 31.56
CA ALA A 110 41.08 60.26 32.25
C ALA A 110 40.52 61.65 32.60
N GLU A 111 39.54 62.15 31.84
CA GLU A 111 38.99 63.50 31.99
C GLU A 111 37.63 63.55 32.73
N SER A 112 36.95 62.40 32.91
CA SER A 112 35.59 62.33 33.50
C SER A 112 35.58 61.72 34.91
N ALA A 113 34.92 62.36 35.88
CA ALA A 113 34.83 61.91 37.28
C ALA A 113 34.00 60.63 37.52
N SER A 114 33.40 60.05 36.48
CA SER A 114 32.61 58.83 36.54
C SER A 114 33.37 57.65 35.89
N GLN A 115 33.63 56.61 36.67
CA GLN A 115 34.23 55.35 36.19
C GLN A 115 33.27 54.66 35.21
N ILE A 116 33.41 54.93 33.91
CA ILE A 116 32.74 54.16 32.86
C ILE A 116 33.39 52.77 32.82
N SER A 117 32.68 51.73 33.24
CA SER A 117 33.16 50.34 33.22
C SER A 117 33.62 49.95 31.80
N ALA A 118 34.82 49.37 31.69
CA ALA A 118 35.48 49.01 30.43
C ALA A 118 34.96 47.69 29.81
N SER A 119 33.66 47.41 29.92
CA SER A 119 33.09 46.23 29.30
C SER A 119 32.92 46.46 27.79
N PRO A 120 33.21 45.48 26.93
CA PRO A 120 32.89 45.58 25.51
C PRO A 120 31.39 45.85 25.33
N LEU A 121 31.04 46.72 24.38
CA LEU A 121 29.64 47.09 24.10
C LEU A 121 28.92 45.93 23.40
N ALA A 122 29.65 45.17 22.58
CA ALA A 122 29.19 43.92 21.99
C ALA A 122 29.43 42.70 22.91
N ALA A 123 28.49 41.75 22.87
CA ALA A 123 28.54 40.53 23.66
C ALA A 123 29.71 39.60 23.25
N SER A 124 30.09 38.65 24.12
CA SER A 124 31.23 37.74 23.86
C SER A 124 31.03 36.81 22.65
N ASN A 125 29.78 36.59 22.23
CA ASN A 125 29.40 35.80 21.06
C ASN A 125 29.21 36.63 19.78
N GLN A 126 29.51 37.92 19.84
CA GLN A 126 29.41 38.87 18.74
C GLN A 126 30.74 39.63 18.59
N GLY A 127 31.00 40.15 17.40
CA GLY A 127 32.08 41.10 17.18
C GLY A 127 31.72 42.12 16.12
N VAL A 128 32.21 43.33 16.31
CA VAL A 128 32.08 44.44 15.35
C VAL A 128 33.49 44.94 15.04
N GLU A 129 33.78 45.13 13.76
CA GLU A 129 35.08 45.55 13.26
C GLU A 129 34.91 46.70 12.28
N TRP A 130 35.60 47.81 12.54
CA TRP A 130 35.62 49.01 11.72
C TRP A 130 36.93 49.10 10.94
N TYR A 131 36.82 49.28 9.63
CA TYR A 131 37.93 49.34 8.71
C TYR A 131 37.93 50.67 7.96
N ASN A 132 39.13 51.18 7.65
CA ASN A 132 39.27 52.37 6.82
C ASN A 132 38.96 52.07 5.33
N ALA A 133 38.97 53.12 4.51
CA ALA A 133 38.81 53.00 3.06
C ALA A 133 39.83 52.04 2.40
N GLN A 134 41.03 51.90 2.98
CA GLN A 134 42.07 50.97 2.54
C GLN A 134 41.91 49.54 3.10
N ARG A 135 40.78 49.23 3.76
CA ARG A 135 40.44 47.91 4.33
C ARG A 135 41.37 47.45 5.44
N ARG A 136 42.08 48.37 6.09
CA ARG A 136 42.83 48.09 7.32
C ARG A 136 41.91 48.22 8.52
N LEU A 137 41.99 47.25 9.43
CA LEU A 137 41.25 47.27 10.67
C LEU A 137 41.74 48.42 11.53
N ILE A 138 40.81 49.22 12.04
CA ILE A 138 41.08 50.38 12.90
C ILE A 138 40.69 50.03 14.35
N VAL A 139 39.41 49.69 14.53
CA VAL A 139 38.82 49.42 15.84
C VAL A 139 38.01 48.14 15.77
N ARG A 140 37.98 47.42 16.89
CA ARG A 140 37.11 46.26 17.07
C ARG A 140 36.43 46.28 18.44
N ASP A 141 35.26 45.67 18.52
CA ASP A 141 34.51 45.50 19.76
C ASP A 141 33.86 44.11 19.83
N GLY A 142 33.71 43.57 21.04
CA GLY A 142 33.18 42.22 21.28
C GLY A 142 34.24 41.12 21.41
N GLY A 143 33.81 39.88 21.32
CA GLY A 143 34.62 38.69 21.59
C GLY A 143 34.81 37.72 20.42
N LEU A 144 34.13 37.93 19.29
CA LEU A 144 34.13 37.01 18.15
C LEU A 144 34.58 37.71 16.86
N PHE A 145 35.77 37.36 16.37
CA PHE A 145 36.36 37.97 15.18
C PHE A 145 36.77 36.92 14.15
N LEU A 146 36.53 37.21 12.87
CA LEU A 146 36.96 36.35 11.78
C LEU A 146 38.42 36.64 11.41
N GLN A 147 39.22 35.58 11.29
CA GLN A 147 40.61 35.68 10.82
C GLN A 147 40.72 35.92 9.30
N THR A 148 39.60 35.87 8.57
CA THR A 148 39.57 36.12 7.13
C THR A 148 39.71 37.60 6.81
N LEU A 149 40.47 37.93 5.78
CA LEU A 149 40.56 39.28 5.23
C LEU A 149 39.22 39.72 4.62
N LEU A 150 38.99 41.03 4.55
CA LEU A 150 37.84 41.60 3.86
C LEU A 150 37.86 41.20 2.37
N PRO A 151 36.72 40.76 1.79
CA PRO A 151 36.61 40.46 0.37
C PRO A 151 37.03 41.64 -0.50
N SER A 152 37.60 41.33 -1.67
CA SER A 152 38.09 42.36 -2.59
C SER A 152 36.99 43.19 -3.25
N ASP A 153 35.78 42.64 -3.32
CA ASP A 153 34.59 43.26 -3.89
C ASP A 153 33.43 43.14 -2.89
N ILE A 154 33.00 44.29 -2.35
CA ILE A 154 31.91 44.37 -1.38
C ILE A 154 30.80 45.22 -2.02
N PRO A 155 29.64 44.64 -2.35
CA PRO A 155 28.54 45.36 -2.95
C PRO A 155 28.04 46.51 -2.08
N ARG A 156 27.39 47.51 -2.68
CA ARG A 156 26.79 48.64 -1.92
C ARG A 156 25.78 48.20 -0.85
N ARG A 157 25.10 47.07 -1.09
CA ARG A 157 24.12 46.47 -0.14
C ARG A 157 24.78 45.61 0.96
N GLY A 158 26.10 45.50 0.95
CA GLY A 158 26.86 44.59 1.79
C GLY A 158 26.82 43.13 1.32
N ILE A 159 27.56 42.29 2.02
CA ILE A 159 27.72 40.85 1.76
C ILE A 159 27.52 40.06 3.05
N LEU A 160 26.73 38.98 2.96
CA LEU A 160 26.60 37.97 4.00
C LEU A 160 27.57 36.84 3.72
N MET A 161 28.28 36.39 4.76
CA MET A 161 29.16 35.24 4.69
C MET A 161 28.86 34.32 5.87
N GLN A 162 28.97 33.02 5.65
CA GLN A 162 28.91 32.01 6.69
C GLN A 162 30.17 31.15 6.61
N SER A 163 30.87 31.01 7.73
CA SER A 163 32.07 30.20 7.86
C SER A 163 31.98 29.38 9.13
N GLY A 164 31.75 28.07 8.98
CA GLY A 164 31.47 27.18 10.10
C GLY A 164 30.28 27.68 10.93
N ASN A 165 30.48 27.78 12.24
CA ASN A 165 29.46 28.17 13.21
C ASN A 165 29.41 29.70 13.43
N VAL A 166 29.79 30.47 12.42
CA VAL A 166 29.87 31.92 12.48
C VAL A 166 29.25 32.50 11.22
N ARG A 167 28.40 33.51 11.41
CA ARG A 167 27.78 34.27 10.34
C ARG A 167 28.21 35.72 10.48
N SER A 168 28.57 36.33 9.36
CA SER A 168 29.02 37.71 9.33
C SER A 168 28.34 38.49 8.22
N PHE A 169 28.09 39.77 8.49
CA PHE A 169 27.63 40.72 7.50
C PHE A 169 28.64 41.87 7.41
N THR A 170 29.08 42.17 6.19
CA THR A 170 30.02 43.26 5.91
C THR A 170 29.38 44.27 4.98
N GLN A 171 29.46 45.56 5.28
CA GLN A 171 28.94 46.61 4.42
C GLN A 171 29.86 47.83 4.33
N PRO A 172 29.84 48.56 3.20
CA PRO A 172 30.52 49.84 3.08
C PRO A 172 29.75 50.94 3.82
N ALA A 173 30.49 51.85 4.44
CA ALA A 173 29.99 53.10 4.99
C ALA A 173 30.43 54.26 4.09
N TYR A 174 29.58 55.25 3.89
CA TYR A 174 29.81 56.37 3.00
C TYR A 174 29.85 57.67 3.79
N ALA A 175 30.74 58.58 3.40
CA ALA A 175 30.76 59.94 3.95
C ALA A 175 29.60 60.74 3.35
N ILE A 176 28.92 61.52 4.19
CA ILE A 176 27.85 62.43 3.74
C ILE A 176 28.52 63.73 3.29
N SER A 177 28.87 63.82 2.00
CA SER A 177 29.44 65.04 1.43
C SER A 177 28.33 66.02 1.04
N THR A 178 28.38 67.25 1.56
CA THR A 178 27.45 68.34 1.21
C THR A 178 27.81 69.05 -0.10
N THR A 179 28.96 68.73 -0.70
CA THR A 179 29.54 69.47 -1.84
C THR A 179 29.69 68.64 -3.12
N THR A 180 29.56 67.32 -3.07
CA THR A 180 29.72 66.43 -4.24
C THR A 180 28.60 65.40 -4.33
N ASP A 181 27.96 65.28 -5.49
CA ASP A 181 26.80 64.38 -5.74
C ASP A 181 27.17 62.88 -5.78
N THR A 182 28.45 62.54 -5.55
CA THR A 182 28.93 61.15 -5.49
C THR A 182 29.37 60.81 -4.06
N PRO A 183 28.75 59.81 -3.41
CA PRO A 183 29.15 59.38 -2.08
C PRO A 183 30.51 58.68 -2.14
N SER A 184 31.50 59.19 -1.40
CA SER A 184 32.80 58.56 -1.22
C SER A 184 32.73 57.49 -0.13
N ILE A 185 33.46 56.39 -0.32
CA ILE A 185 33.54 55.32 0.69
C ILE A 185 34.42 55.83 1.84
N LEU A 186 33.84 55.91 3.03
CA LEU A 186 34.53 56.24 4.27
C LEU A 186 35.33 55.02 4.77
N GLY A 187 34.71 53.84 4.71
CA GLY A 187 35.33 52.58 5.09
C GLY A 187 34.34 51.43 5.11
N TYR A 188 34.62 50.40 5.90
CA TYR A 188 33.80 49.19 5.97
C TYR A 188 33.53 48.79 7.40
N VAL A 189 32.35 48.22 7.64
CA VAL A 189 31.99 47.63 8.93
C VAL A 189 31.64 46.17 8.73
N ARG A 190 32.24 45.31 9.55
CA ARG A 190 31.93 43.87 9.61
C ARG A 190 31.36 43.55 10.97
N VAL A 191 30.18 42.93 10.98
CA VAL A 191 29.54 42.38 12.17
C VAL A 191 29.54 40.87 12.06
N THR A 192 29.90 40.20 13.15
CA THR A 192 30.07 38.76 13.23
C THR A 192 29.30 38.22 14.43
N GLU A 193 28.60 37.10 14.28
CA GLU A 193 27.85 36.46 15.36
C GLU A 193 27.93 34.92 15.28
N SER A 194 27.95 34.26 16.43
CA SER A 194 27.99 32.80 16.53
C SER A 194 26.64 32.15 16.23
N THR A 195 26.62 31.13 15.36
CA THR A 195 25.44 30.32 15.06
C THR A 195 25.32 29.08 15.95
N VAL A 196 26.20 28.87 16.93
CA VAL A 196 26.22 27.67 17.78
C VAL A 196 24.91 27.47 18.53
N THR A 197 24.34 28.53 19.10
CA THR A 197 23.06 28.51 19.82
C THR A 197 21.91 28.17 18.87
N LEU A 198 21.85 28.84 17.72
CA LEU A 198 20.88 28.60 16.66
C LEU A 198 20.94 27.15 16.16
N GLU A 199 22.12 26.63 15.87
CA GLU A 199 22.32 25.26 15.42
C GLU A 199 21.93 24.23 16.48
N ALA A 200 22.18 24.51 17.76
CA ALA A 200 21.74 23.65 18.85
C ALA A 200 20.21 23.61 19.00
N GLU A 201 19.52 24.73 18.78
CA GLU A 201 18.06 24.79 18.73
C GLU A 201 17.49 24.02 17.53
N LEU A 202 18.02 24.25 16.32
CA LEU A 202 17.59 23.54 15.12
C LEU A 202 17.86 22.03 15.20
N ARG A 203 18.97 21.63 15.81
CA ARG A 203 19.28 20.21 16.07
C ARG A 203 18.29 19.58 17.03
N ARG A 204 17.92 20.28 18.11
CA ARG A 204 16.87 19.82 19.05
C ARG A 204 15.53 19.66 18.35
N LEU A 205 15.13 20.65 17.53
CA LEU A 205 13.91 20.59 16.73
C LEU A 205 13.91 19.38 15.76
N ARG A 206 15.03 19.16 15.06
CA ARG A 206 15.18 18.01 14.16
C ARG A 206 14.98 16.69 14.90
N TRP A 207 15.66 16.52 16.04
CA TRP A 207 15.50 15.32 16.86
C TRP A 207 14.07 15.14 17.37
N SER A 208 13.41 16.20 17.86
CA SER A 208 12.02 16.08 18.32
C SER A 208 11.06 15.72 17.20
N LEU A 209 11.25 16.25 15.99
CA LEU A 209 10.44 15.90 14.83
C LEU A 209 10.67 14.45 14.42
N THR A 210 11.93 13.98 14.37
CA THR A 210 12.25 12.59 14.04
C THR A 210 11.62 11.62 15.04
N VAL A 211 11.77 11.87 16.34
CA VAL A 211 11.13 11.05 17.39
C VAL A 211 9.61 11.09 17.26
N GLY A 212 9.03 12.27 17.00
CA GLY A 212 7.60 12.45 16.78
C GLY A 212 7.06 11.61 15.62
N VAL A 213 7.75 11.58 14.48
CA VAL A 213 7.39 10.73 13.33
C VAL A 213 7.39 9.26 13.72
N PHE A 214 8.44 8.77 14.37
CA PHE A 214 8.52 7.36 14.79
C PHE A 214 7.40 6.96 15.77
N VAL A 215 7.11 7.80 16.76
CA VAL A 215 6.03 7.55 17.73
C VAL A 215 4.67 7.55 17.04
N ALA A 216 4.39 8.56 16.22
CA ALA A 216 3.12 8.66 15.50
C ALA A 216 2.91 7.49 14.53
N SER A 217 3.95 7.09 13.78
CA SER A 217 3.90 5.92 12.91
C SER A 217 3.66 4.62 13.67
N GLY A 218 4.28 4.44 14.85
CA GLY A 218 4.04 3.29 15.71
C GLY A 218 2.60 3.21 16.20
N LEU A 219 2.04 4.33 16.67
CA LEU A 219 0.63 4.41 17.10
C LEU A 219 -0.33 4.15 15.93
N ALA A 220 -0.06 4.70 14.75
CA ALA A 220 -0.86 4.46 13.56
C ALA A 220 -0.84 2.99 13.13
N ALA A 221 0.32 2.32 13.20
CA ALA A 221 0.43 0.89 12.91
C ALA A 221 -0.39 0.04 13.89
N LEU A 222 -0.27 0.30 15.19
CA LEU A 222 -1.03 -0.41 16.23
C LEU A 222 -2.54 -0.18 16.09
N GLY A 223 -2.95 1.08 15.92
CA GLY A 223 -4.35 1.45 15.70
C GLY A 223 -4.91 0.81 14.43
N GLY A 224 -4.16 0.79 13.34
CA GLY A 224 -4.55 0.15 12.09
C GLY A 224 -4.77 -1.35 12.24
N VAL A 225 -3.87 -2.07 12.92
CA VAL A 225 -4.03 -3.50 13.21
C VAL A 225 -5.26 -3.74 14.08
N TRP A 226 -5.44 -2.96 15.14
CA TRP A 226 -6.57 -3.09 16.06
C TRP A 226 -7.91 -2.85 15.37
N LEU A 227 -8.05 -1.75 14.62
CA LEU A 227 -9.28 -1.40 13.90
C LEU A 227 -9.64 -2.45 12.84
N THR A 228 -8.63 -2.99 12.15
CA THR A 228 -8.82 -4.06 11.17
C THR A 228 -9.28 -5.34 11.86
N HIS A 229 -8.74 -5.67 13.03
CA HIS A 229 -9.18 -6.84 13.78
C HIS A 229 -10.65 -6.72 14.18
N GLU A 230 -11.05 -5.56 14.70
CA GLU A 230 -12.41 -5.37 15.21
C GLU A 230 -13.47 -5.29 14.10
N SER A 231 -13.16 -4.62 12.98
CA SER A 231 -14.07 -4.52 11.83
C SER A 231 -14.30 -5.85 11.10
N LEU A 232 -13.35 -6.79 11.15
CA LEU A 232 -13.47 -8.09 10.49
C LEU A 232 -14.27 -9.13 11.29
N LYS A 233 -14.35 -9.02 12.62
CA LYS A 233 -15.11 -9.94 13.48
C LYS A 233 -16.56 -10.16 13.03
N PRO A 234 -17.40 -9.11 12.80
CA PRO A 234 -18.80 -9.31 12.44
C PRO A 234 -18.98 -9.97 11.06
N VAL A 235 -18.09 -9.67 10.10
CA VAL A 235 -18.13 -10.29 8.76
C VAL A 235 -17.82 -11.79 8.82
N LEU A 236 -16.84 -12.18 9.64
CA LEU A 236 -16.52 -13.60 9.84
C LEU A 236 -17.64 -14.33 10.57
N GLN A 237 -18.28 -13.68 11.54
CA GLN A 237 -19.42 -14.24 12.27
C GLN A 237 -20.63 -14.45 11.36
N SER A 238 -21.01 -13.45 10.55
CA SER A 238 -22.15 -13.58 9.62
C SER A 238 -21.90 -14.66 8.56
N PHE A 239 -20.66 -14.78 8.07
CA PHE A 239 -20.30 -15.84 7.13
C PHE A 239 -20.41 -17.23 7.75
N ASN A 240 -20.00 -17.40 9.02
CA ASN A 240 -20.14 -18.67 9.74
C ASN A 240 -21.61 -19.00 10.04
N GLN A 241 -22.42 -18.01 10.41
CA GLN A 241 -23.86 -18.19 10.64
C GLN A 241 -24.59 -18.60 9.36
N LEU A 242 -24.30 -17.95 8.23
CA LEU A 242 -24.86 -18.33 6.92
C LEU A 242 -24.50 -19.77 6.56
N LYS A 243 -23.27 -20.19 6.82
CA LYS A 243 -22.82 -21.58 6.61
C LYS A 243 -23.59 -22.57 7.48
N GLN A 244 -23.77 -22.27 8.77
CA GLN A 244 -24.48 -23.14 9.70
C GLN A 244 -25.96 -23.26 9.34
N PHE A 245 -26.61 -22.13 9.03
CA PHE A 245 -27.97 -22.10 8.51
C PHE A 245 -28.14 -22.96 7.25
N THR A 246 -27.20 -22.88 6.30
CA THR A 246 -27.25 -23.68 5.07
C THR A 246 -27.15 -25.17 5.36
N SER A 247 -26.33 -25.56 6.34
CA SER A 247 -26.17 -26.96 6.79
C SER A 247 -27.45 -27.47 7.47
N ASP A 248 -28.03 -26.67 8.37
CA ASP A 248 -29.19 -27.05 9.16
C ASP A 248 -30.45 -27.14 8.29
N ALA A 249 -30.68 -26.14 7.43
CA ALA A 249 -31.77 -26.14 6.43
C ALA A 249 -31.71 -27.37 5.53
N SER A 250 -30.51 -27.85 5.21
CA SER A 250 -30.36 -29.03 4.36
C SER A 250 -30.82 -30.34 5.01
N HIS A 251 -30.58 -30.49 6.32
CA HIS A 251 -31.07 -31.66 7.06
C HIS A 251 -32.59 -31.62 7.21
N GLU A 252 -33.14 -30.44 7.45
CA GLU A 252 -34.59 -30.24 7.58
C GLU A 252 -35.34 -30.40 6.25
N LEU A 253 -34.74 -30.09 5.10
CA LEU A 253 -35.35 -30.27 3.78
C LEU A 253 -35.25 -31.71 3.23
N ARG A 254 -34.20 -32.47 3.59
CA ARG A 254 -34.01 -33.85 3.13
C ARG A 254 -35.11 -34.80 3.63
N ASN A 255 -35.56 -34.61 4.87
CA ASN A 255 -36.59 -35.42 5.50
C ASN A 255 -37.96 -35.35 4.79
N PRO A 256 -38.57 -34.15 4.58
CA PRO A 256 -39.85 -34.04 3.91
C PRO A 256 -39.78 -34.49 2.43
N LEU A 257 -38.67 -34.22 1.73
CA LEU A 257 -38.49 -34.71 0.35
C LEU A 257 -38.44 -36.24 0.27
N SER A 258 -37.77 -36.89 1.22
CA SER A 258 -37.72 -38.36 1.30
C SER A 258 -39.11 -38.95 1.53
N ALA A 259 -39.92 -38.31 2.38
CA ALA A 259 -41.30 -38.73 2.63
C ALA A 259 -42.19 -38.56 1.38
N ILE A 260 -42.09 -37.44 0.68
CA ILE A 260 -42.81 -37.20 -0.59
C ILE A 260 -42.46 -38.27 -1.62
N ARG A 261 -41.17 -38.59 -1.79
CA ARG A 261 -40.72 -39.62 -2.74
C ARG A 261 -41.22 -41.01 -2.38
N ALA A 262 -41.21 -41.37 -1.09
CA ALA A 262 -41.73 -42.64 -0.62
C ALA A 262 -43.23 -42.77 -0.95
N SER A 263 -44.02 -41.73 -0.69
CA SER A 263 -45.45 -41.70 -1.01
C SER A 263 -45.72 -41.83 -2.51
N ILE A 264 -44.95 -41.14 -3.35
CA ILE A 264 -45.07 -41.23 -4.81
C ILE A 264 -44.69 -42.63 -5.30
N ALA A 265 -43.62 -43.24 -4.79
CA ALA A 265 -43.21 -44.59 -5.16
C ALA A 265 -44.28 -45.64 -4.80
N VAL A 266 -44.97 -45.48 -3.67
CA VAL A 266 -46.11 -46.32 -3.29
C VAL A 266 -47.28 -46.15 -4.26
N MET A 267 -47.56 -44.93 -4.71
CA MET A 267 -48.62 -44.67 -5.71
C MET A 267 -48.26 -45.22 -7.09
N GLN A 268 -47.00 -45.10 -7.52
CA GLN A 268 -46.52 -45.63 -8.80
C GLN A 268 -46.47 -47.17 -8.85
N SER A 269 -46.25 -47.83 -7.71
CA SER A 269 -46.29 -49.30 -7.60
C SER A 269 -47.71 -49.88 -7.58
N HIS A 270 -48.73 -49.03 -7.42
CA HIS A 270 -50.15 -49.40 -7.46
C HIS A 270 -50.91 -48.52 -8.48
N PRO A 271 -50.57 -48.57 -9.78
CA PRO A 271 -51.17 -47.70 -10.79
C PRO A 271 -52.68 -47.88 -10.92
N GLU A 272 -53.22 -49.04 -10.54
CA GLU A 272 -54.66 -49.33 -10.51
C GLU A 272 -55.45 -48.48 -9.50
N ARG A 273 -54.76 -47.88 -8.52
CA ARG A 273 -55.36 -47.00 -7.49
C ARG A 273 -55.28 -45.52 -7.85
N VAL A 274 -54.68 -45.19 -8.99
CA VAL A 274 -54.47 -43.83 -9.47
C VAL A 274 -55.42 -43.58 -10.65
N HIS A 275 -56.19 -42.49 -10.59
CA HIS A 275 -57.07 -42.13 -11.70
C HIS A 275 -56.23 -41.74 -12.94
N PRO A 276 -56.55 -42.19 -14.16
CA PRO A 276 -55.73 -41.95 -15.36
C PRO A 276 -55.42 -40.47 -15.62
N ALA A 277 -56.36 -39.57 -15.31
CA ALA A 277 -56.20 -38.13 -15.46
C ALA A 277 -55.17 -37.49 -14.48
N ASP A 278 -54.77 -38.19 -13.42
CA ASP A 278 -53.83 -37.71 -12.41
C ASP A 278 -52.42 -38.31 -12.57
N THR A 279 -52.25 -39.27 -13.49
CA THR A 279 -50.97 -39.93 -13.76
C THR A 279 -49.89 -38.94 -14.21
N GLU A 280 -50.22 -38.03 -15.12
CA GLU A 280 -49.29 -36.97 -15.57
C GLU A 280 -48.93 -36.01 -14.43
N LYS A 281 -49.87 -35.72 -13.53
CA LYS A 281 -49.62 -34.86 -12.36
C LYS A 281 -48.66 -35.56 -11.39
N LEU A 282 -48.85 -36.85 -11.14
CA LEU A 282 -47.95 -37.64 -10.29
C LEU A 282 -46.54 -37.74 -10.87
N ILE A 283 -46.40 -37.93 -12.18
CA ILE A 283 -45.10 -37.90 -12.86
C ILE A 283 -44.45 -36.52 -12.71
N SER A 284 -45.23 -35.44 -12.84
CA SER A 284 -44.75 -34.06 -12.67
C SER A 284 -44.27 -33.80 -11.24
N ILE A 285 -45.03 -34.24 -10.23
CA ILE A 285 -44.65 -34.12 -8.80
C ILE A 285 -43.40 -34.97 -8.50
N ALA A 286 -43.32 -36.17 -9.06
CA ALA A 286 -42.15 -37.04 -8.93
C ALA A 286 -40.89 -36.37 -9.48
N SER A 287 -41.00 -35.78 -10.67
CA SER A 287 -39.92 -35.02 -11.32
C SER A 287 -39.51 -33.81 -10.50
N ALA A 288 -40.46 -32.99 -10.02
CA ALA A 288 -40.18 -31.83 -9.19
C ALA A 288 -39.51 -32.21 -7.85
N SER A 289 -39.95 -33.30 -7.21
CA SER A 289 -39.37 -33.80 -5.96
C SER A 289 -37.94 -34.34 -6.16
N ALA A 290 -37.69 -35.04 -7.27
CA ALA A 290 -36.35 -35.47 -7.65
C ALA A 290 -35.42 -34.29 -7.92
N GLN A 291 -35.89 -33.25 -8.63
CA GLN A 291 -35.13 -32.01 -8.86
C GLN A 291 -34.81 -31.28 -7.55
N MET A 292 -35.77 -31.13 -6.64
CA MET A 292 -35.53 -30.53 -5.33
C MET A 292 -34.53 -31.34 -4.49
N SER A 293 -34.62 -32.67 -4.51
CA SER A 293 -33.66 -33.53 -3.82
C SER A 293 -32.24 -33.32 -4.35
N GLN A 294 -32.09 -33.28 -5.68
CA GLN A 294 -30.80 -33.03 -6.32
C GLN A 294 -30.25 -31.65 -5.94
N LEU A 295 -31.10 -30.61 -5.91
CA LEU A 295 -30.72 -29.26 -5.50
C LEU A 295 -30.23 -29.20 -4.05
N VAL A 296 -30.91 -29.90 -3.14
CA VAL A 296 -30.50 -30.00 -1.73
C VAL A 296 -29.16 -30.75 -1.61
N ASP A 297 -28.99 -31.87 -2.32
CA ASP A 297 -27.75 -32.65 -2.31
C ASP A 297 -26.58 -31.91 -2.98
N ASP A 298 -26.84 -31.10 -4.01
CA ASP A 298 -25.90 -30.17 -4.66
C ASP A 298 -25.44 -29.08 -3.68
N LEU A 299 -26.39 -28.44 -3.01
CA LEU A 299 -26.14 -27.38 -2.04
C LEU A 299 -25.37 -27.90 -0.81
N LEU A 300 -25.76 -29.08 -0.32
CA LEU A 300 -25.08 -29.81 0.75
C LEU A 300 -23.64 -30.17 0.40
N LEU A 301 -23.43 -30.73 -0.80
CA LEU A 301 -22.10 -31.11 -1.25
C LEU A 301 -21.18 -29.89 -1.23
N LEU A 302 -21.64 -28.76 -1.78
CA LEU A 302 -20.85 -27.53 -1.80
C LEU A 302 -20.57 -27.02 -0.37
N ALA A 303 -21.58 -27.01 0.52
CA ALA A 303 -21.40 -26.58 1.91
C ALA A 303 -20.44 -27.49 2.70
N ARG A 304 -20.37 -28.79 2.36
CA ARG A 304 -19.43 -29.75 2.96
C ARG A 304 -18.04 -29.67 2.37
N MET A 305 -17.91 -29.49 1.06
CA MET A 305 -16.62 -29.39 0.37
C MET A 305 -15.88 -28.09 0.68
N ASP A 306 -16.59 -27.03 1.06
CA ASP A 306 -16.00 -25.83 1.66
C ASP A 306 -15.26 -26.13 2.99
N ARG A 307 -15.54 -27.27 3.65
CA ARG A 307 -14.74 -27.80 4.74
C ARG A 307 -13.63 -28.66 4.14
N GLN A 308 -12.43 -28.12 4.04
CA GLN A 308 -11.21 -28.91 3.82
C GLN A 308 -10.94 -29.73 5.09
N ILE A 309 -11.65 -30.85 5.26
CA ILE A 309 -11.32 -31.85 6.26
C ILE A 309 -10.25 -32.74 5.61
N PRO A 310 -9.00 -32.71 6.08
CA PRO A 310 -8.00 -33.69 5.69
C PRO A 310 -8.43 -35.05 6.22
N ASP A 311 -8.25 -36.09 5.41
CA ASP A 311 -8.58 -37.48 5.70
C ASP A 311 -10.08 -37.78 5.81
N GLN A 312 -10.68 -38.07 4.64
CA GLN A 312 -11.99 -38.73 4.59
C GLN A 312 -11.85 -40.15 4.03
N PRO A 313 -12.59 -41.12 4.61
CA PRO A 313 -12.67 -42.48 4.09
C PRO A 313 -13.28 -42.44 2.67
N GLY A 314 -12.49 -42.76 1.65
CA GLY A 314 -12.95 -42.74 0.25
C GLY A 314 -11.88 -42.44 -0.78
N TRP A 315 -10.74 -41.87 -0.38
CA TRP A 315 -9.60 -41.66 -1.28
C TRP A 315 -8.95 -42.98 -1.65
N ARG A 316 -8.96 -43.31 -2.95
CA ARG A 316 -8.32 -44.50 -3.52
C ARG A 316 -7.71 -44.18 -4.87
N ARG A 317 -6.87 -45.07 -5.38
CA ARG A 317 -6.46 -45.04 -6.79
C ARG A 317 -7.68 -45.41 -7.65
N ILE A 318 -7.97 -44.58 -8.64
CA ILE A 318 -9.13 -44.71 -9.54
C ILE A 318 -8.60 -44.73 -10.96
N ASP A 319 -9.00 -45.76 -11.70
CA ASP A 319 -8.82 -45.88 -13.14
C ASP A 319 -9.82 -44.95 -13.83
N LEU A 320 -9.31 -43.84 -14.38
CA LEU A 320 -10.14 -42.76 -14.90
C LEU A 320 -10.73 -43.10 -16.27
N ASP A 321 -10.05 -43.95 -17.04
CA ASP A 321 -10.53 -44.56 -18.26
C ASP A 321 -11.80 -45.38 -18.03
N GLU A 322 -11.79 -46.33 -17.09
CA GLU A 322 -12.97 -47.14 -16.75
C GLU A 322 -14.16 -46.26 -16.31
N LEU A 323 -13.90 -45.28 -15.43
CA LEU A 323 -14.94 -44.36 -14.94
C LEU A 323 -15.57 -43.54 -16.07
N LEU A 324 -14.78 -43.09 -17.05
CA LEU A 324 -15.26 -42.30 -18.17
C LEU A 324 -15.98 -43.16 -19.21
N GLU A 325 -15.54 -44.40 -19.42
CA GLU A 325 -16.19 -45.38 -20.29
C GLU A 325 -17.61 -45.71 -19.78
N ASP A 326 -17.73 -46.07 -18.50
CA ASP A 326 -19.03 -46.30 -17.83
C ASP A 326 -20.00 -45.12 -18.02
N LEU A 327 -19.46 -43.90 -17.94
CA LEU A 327 -20.23 -42.67 -18.05
C LEU A 327 -20.68 -42.43 -19.49
N VAL A 328 -19.83 -42.70 -20.49
CA VAL A 328 -20.20 -42.60 -21.90
C VAL A 328 -21.30 -43.60 -22.24
N ASP A 329 -21.16 -44.85 -21.79
CA ASP A 329 -22.16 -45.91 -22.01
C ASP A 329 -23.52 -45.54 -21.42
N PHE A 330 -23.54 -45.03 -20.19
CA PHE A 330 -24.77 -44.57 -19.53
C PHE A 330 -25.48 -43.44 -20.30
N TYR A 331 -24.72 -42.55 -20.94
CA TYR A 331 -25.27 -41.41 -21.68
C TYR A 331 -25.51 -41.66 -23.17
N HIS A 332 -25.12 -42.83 -23.70
CA HIS A 332 -25.26 -43.18 -25.11
C HIS A 332 -26.71 -43.09 -25.59
N ASP A 333 -27.63 -43.78 -24.92
CA ASP A 333 -29.06 -43.78 -25.25
C ASP A 333 -29.68 -42.38 -25.20
N LYS A 334 -29.23 -41.55 -24.25
CA LYS A 334 -29.72 -40.18 -24.11
C LYS A 334 -29.23 -39.31 -25.27
N ALA A 335 -27.96 -39.44 -25.64
CA ALA A 335 -27.39 -38.73 -26.78
C ALA A 335 -28.09 -39.11 -28.09
N GLU A 336 -28.35 -40.40 -28.30
CA GLU A 336 -29.07 -40.92 -29.48
C GLU A 336 -30.50 -40.38 -29.56
N LYS A 337 -31.25 -40.40 -28.45
CA LYS A 337 -32.60 -39.81 -28.37
C LYS A 337 -32.61 -38.31 -28.67
N SER A 338 -31.54 -37.61 -28.33
CA SER A 338 -31.34 -36.19 -28.66
C SER A 338 -30.71 -35.94 -30.02
N GLN A 339 -30.45 -37.00 -30.81
CA GLN A 339 -29.78 -36.96 -32.12
C GLN A 339 -28.39 -36.30 -32.07
N ILE A 340 -27.65 -36.52 -31.00
CA ILE A 340 -26.28 -36.01 -30.78
C ILE A 340 -25.29 -37.16 -30.92
N SER A 341 -24.23 -36.97 -31.72
CA SER A 341 -23.14 -37.95 -31.83
C SER A 341 -22.22 -37.84 -30.61
N LEU A 342 -22.24 -38.84 -29.74
CA LEU A 342 -21.31 -38.96 -28.61
C LEU A 342 -20.09 -39.78 -29.04
N LYS A 343 -18.91 -39.15 -29.04
CA LYS A 343 -17.63 -39.78 -29.40
C LYS A 343 -16.70 -39.77 -28.21
N TYR A 344 -15.83 -40.78 -28.10
CA TYR A 344 -14.81 -40.80 -27.07
C TYR A 344 -13.45 -41.26 -27.60
N GLN A 345 -12.39 -40.74 -26.97
CA GLN A 345 -10.99 -41.11 -27.21
C GLN A 345 -10.31 -41.25 -25.86
N LEU A 346 -10.28 -42.46 -25.34
CA LEU A 346 -9.70 -42.78 -24.04
C LEU A 346 -8.33 -43.45 -24.24
N ILE A 347 -7.34 -42.99 -23.48
CA ILE A 347 -6.08 -43.74 -23.33
C ILE A 347 -6.21 -44.66 -22.12
N SER A 348 -5.60 -45.85 -22.20
CA SER A 348 -5.56 -46.76 -21.07
C SER A 348 -4.56 -46.31 -20.00
N ASP A 349 -4.77 -46.71 -18.74
CA ASP A 349 -3.84 -46.55 -17.60
C ASP A 349 -3.69 -45.11 -17.06
N ALA A 350 -4.81 -44.39 -16.96
CA ALA A 350 -4.86 -43.04 -16.38
C ALA A 350 -5.35 -43.08 -14.92
N LYS A 351 -4.45 -43.37 -13.97
CA LYS A 351 -4.83 -43.50 -12.55
C LYS A 351 -4.72 -42.18 -11.80
N VAL A 352 -5.75 -41.82 -11.04
CA VAL A 352 -5.77 -40.64 -10.15
C VAL A 352 -6.10 -41.03 -8.71
N ASN A 353 -5.56 -40.29 -7.74
CA ASN A 353 -5.94 -40.46 -6.34
C ASN A 353 -7.15 -39.57 -6.03
N GLY A 354 -8.24 -40.17 -5.54
CA GLY A 354 -9.46 -39.40 -5.30
C GLY A 354 -10.64 -40.21 -4.81
N ASP A 355 -11.80 -39.55 -4.82
CA ASP A 355 -13.10 -40.14 -4.52
C ASP A 355 -13.85 -40.39 -5.85
N ALA A 356 -14.19 -41.65 -6.11
CA ALA A 356 -14.80 -42.07 -7.37
C ALA A 356 -16.19 -41.45 -7.58
N TYR A 357 -16.98 -41.30 -6.51
CA TYR A 357 -18.30 -40.69 -6.59
C TYR A 357 -18.21 -39.21 -6.93
N GLN A 358 -17.23 -38.50 -6.36
CA GLN A 358 -16.98 -37.10 -6.69
C GLN A 358 -16.51 -36.95 -8.13
N LEU A 359 -15.52 -37.73 -8.58
CA LEU A 359 -15.04 -37.67 -9.97
C LEU A 359 -16.16 -37.99 -10.96
N HIS A 360 -16.95 -39.05 -10.70
CA HIS A 360 -18.13 -39.37 -11.50
C HIS A 360 -19.07 -38.16 -11.60
N ARG A 361 -19.43 -37.54 -10.47
CA ARG A 361 -20.31 -36.36 -10.45
C ARG A 361 -19.73 -35.16 -11.20
N LEU A 362 -18.43 -34.93 -11.12
CA LEU A 362 -17.75 -33.88 -11.89
C LEU A 362 -17.94 -34.09 -13.39
N PHE A 363 -17.67 -35.30 -13.89
CA PHE A 363 -17.79 -35.59 -15.32
C PHE A 363 -19.24 -35.68 -15.77
N THR A 364 -20.14 -36.17 -14.92
CA THR A 364 -21.59 -36.13 -15.15
C THR A 364 -22.02 -34.69 -15.41
N ASN A 365 -21.67 -33.74 -14.53
CA ASN A 365 -22.07 -32.34 -14.69
C ASN A 365 -21.57 -31.72 -16.00
N LEU A 366 -20.34 -32.04 -16.41
CA LEU A 366 -19.77 -31.54 -17.66
C LEU A 366 -20.43 -32.17 -18.87
N LEU A 367 -20.64 -33.49 -18.87
CA LEU A 367 -21.25 -34.20 -20.01
C LEU A 367 -22.73 -33.86 -20.16
N THR A 368 -23.48 -33.73 -19.06
CA THR A 368 -24.88 -33.31 -19.12
C THR A 368 -25.01 -31.89 -19.68
N ASN A 369 -24.10 -30.98 -19.32
CA ASN A 369 -24.08 -29.65 -19.92
C ASN A 369 -23.79 -29.72 -21.42
N ALA A 370 -22.78 -30.50 -21.83
CA ALA A 370 -22.45 -30.68 -23.24
C ALA A 370 -23.65 -31.20 -24.04
N LEU A 371 -24.33 -32.24 -23.56
CA LEU A 371 -25.51 -32.81 -24.23
C LEU A 371 -26.71 -31.85 -24.23
N GLN A 372 -26.91 -31.10 -23.14
CA GLN A 372 -28.04 -30.19 -23.02
C GLN A 372 -27.95 -28.98 -23.96
N TYR A 373 -26.75 -28.44 -24.15
CA TYR A 373 -26.53 -27.22 -24.94
C TYR A 373 -26.08 -27.50 -26.38
N THR A 374 -26.06 -28.78 -26.78
CA THR A 374 -25.81 -29.19 -28.17
C THR A 374 -27.14 -29.40 -28.89
N PRO A 375 -27.39 -28.74 -30.03
CA PRO A 375 -28.60 -28.98 -30.82
C PRO A 375 -28.55 -30.35 -31.50
N SER A 376 -29.72 -30.84 -31.94
CA SER A 376 -29.83 -32.06 -32.76
C SER A 376 -28.92 -31.99 -34.00
N GLY A 377 -28.23 -33.09 -34.30
CA GLY A 377 -27.20 -33.20 -35.34
C GLY A 377 -25.81 -32.78 -34.89
N GLY A 378 -25.65 -32.26 -33.67
CA GLY A 378 -24.35 -31.89 -33.11
C GLY A 378 -23.50 -33.08 -32.65
N THR A 379 -22.28 -32.77 -32.19
CA THR A 379 -21.32 -33.77 -31.69
C THR A 379 -20.79 -33.35 -30.32
N VAL A 380 -20.70 -34.33 -29.41
CA VAL A 380 -19.98 -34.21 -28.13
C VAL A 380 -18.83 -35.21 -28.14
N THR A 381 -17.60 -34.74 -27.91
CA THR A 381 -16.39 -35.56 -27.89
C THR A 381 -15.76 -35.52 -26.52
N LEU A 382 -15.60 -36.69 -25.89
CA LEU A 382 -14.88 -36.88 -24.65
C LEU A 382 -13.47 -37.42 -24.96
N SER A 383 -12.43 -36.77 -24.48
CA SER A 383 -11.06 -37.23 -24.69
C SER A 383 -10.27 -37.24 -23.38
N LEU A 384 -9.43 -38.25 -23.21
CA LEU A 384 -8.54 -38.41 -22.09
C LEU A 384 -7.10 -38.45 -22.62
N GLN A 385 -6.25 -37.57 -22.11
CA GLN A 385 -4.84 -37.49 -22.51
C GLN A 385 -3.95 -37.40 -21.28
N ARG A 386 -2.79 -38.07 -21.35
CA ARG A 386 -1.73 -37.99 -20.33
C ARG A 386 -0.62 -37.08 -20.84
N ILE A 387 -0.28 -36.05 -20.07
CA ILE A 387 0.81 -35.13 -20.40
C ILE A 387 1.65 -34.91 -19.13
N GLY A 388 2.86 -35.48 -19.13
CA GLY A 388 3.76 -35.45 -17.98
C GLY A 388 3.14 -36.15 -16.76
N SER A 389 3.07 -35.43 -15.64
CA SER A 389 2.52 -35.92 -14.35
C SER A 389 1.02 -35.66 -14.18
N HIS A 390 0.30 -35.32 -15.25
CA HIS A 390 -1.12 -34.96 -15.20
C HIS A 390 -1.92 -35.66 -16.29
N VAL A 391 -3.22 -35.83 -16.01
CA VAL A 391 -4.23 -36.22 -16.99
C VAL A 391 -5.10 -35.02 -17.34
N PHE A 392 -5.53 -34.98 -18.58
CA PHE A 392 -6.41 -33.97 -19.15
C PHE A 392 -7.63 -34.68 -19.71
N VAL A 393 -8.79 -34.43 -19.08
CA VAL A 393 -10.09 -34.88 -19.59
C VAL A 393 -10.75 -33.69 -20.26
N THR A 394 -10.97 -33.77 -21.57
CA THR A 394 -11.58 -32.72 -22.36
C THR A 394 -12.94 -33.18 -22.88
N ILE A 395 -13.99 -32.44 -22.55
CA ILE A 395 -15.34 -32.61 -23.09
C ILE A 395 -15.60 -31.43 -24.01
N GLN A 396 -15.69 -31.71 -25.30
CA GLN A 396 -15.90 -30.72 -26.36
C GLN A 396 -17.27 -30.93 -27.01
N ASP A 397 -18.05 -29.88 -27.12
CA ASP A 397 -19.34 -29.87 -27.79
C ASP A 397 -19.33 -28.94 -29.02
N THR A 398 -20.23 -29.20 -29.96
CA THR A 398 -20.54 -28.30 -31.09
C THR A 398 -21.83 -27.52 -30.83
N GLY A 399 -22.08 -27.15 -29.58
CA GLY A 399 -23.30 -26.51 -29.14
C GLY A 399 -23.37 -25.01 -29.43
N ILE A 400 -24.28 -24.33 -28.72
CA ILE A 400 -24.52 -22.89 -28.88
C ILE A 400 -23.31 -22.01 -28.51
N GLY A 401 -22.34 -22.56 -27.78
CA GLY A 401 -21.20 -21.82 -27.25
C GLY A 401 -21.58 -20.79 -26.18
N ILE A 402 -20.57 -20.11 -25.64
CA ILE A 402 -20.69 -19.18 -24.52
C ILE A 402 -20.11 -17.83 -24.95
N ALA A 403 -20.86 -16.75 -24.73
CA ALA A 403 -20.39 -15.40 -25.02
C ALA A 403 -19.17 -15.03 -24.14
N PRO A 404 -18.18 -14.29 -24.66
CA PRO A 404 -16.96 -13.95 -23.90
C PRO A 404 -17.21 -13.25 -22.57
N GLU A 405 -18.25 -12.41 -22.51
CA GLU A 405 -18.69 -11.69 -21.31
C GLU A 405 -19.20 -12.61 -20.19
N HIS A 406 -19.64 -13.82 -20.53
CA HIS A 406 -20.17 -14.79 -19.57
C HIS A 406 -19.10 -15.74 -19.02
N LEU A 407 -18.01 -15.97 -19.76
CA LEU A 407 -16.93 -16.90 -19.39
C LEU A 407 -16.36 -16.70 -17.97
N PRO A 408 -16.22 -15.46 -17.43
CA PRO A 408 -15.73 -15.27 -16.07
C PRO A 408 -16.67 -15.81 -14.98
N TYR A 409 -17.96 -15.91 -15.27
CA TYR A 409 -19.01 -16.15 -14.28
C TYR A 409 -19.64 -17.55 -14.35
N ILE A 410 -19.34 -18.34 -15.39
CA ILE A 410 -20.00 -19.66 -15.59
C ILE A 410 -19.77 -20.67 -14.46
N PHE A 411 -18.74 -20.45 -13.64
CA PHE A 411 -18.43 -21.29 -12.48
C PHE A 411 -18.98 -20.73 -11.17
N ASP A 412 -19.68 -19.59 -11.20
CA ASP A 412 -20.34 -19.01 -10.04
C ASP A 412 -21.61 -19.79 -9.71
N ARG A 413 -21.94 -19.84 -8.42
CA ARG A 413 -23.10 -20.59 -7.92
C ARG A 413 -24.38 -19.92 -8.39
N PHE A 414 -25.33 -20.71 -8.90
CA PHE A 414 -26.63 -20.26 -9.42
C PHE A 414 -26.55 -19.40 -10.68
N TRP A 415 -25.38 -19.29 -11.30
CA TRP A 415 -25.22 -18.47 -12.50
C TRP A 415 -25.79 -19.19 -13.73
N ARG A 416 -26.54 -18.44 -14.56
CA ARG A 416 -27.10 -18.85 -15.85
C ARG A 416 -27.13 -17.65 -16.80
N ALA A 417 -26.87 -17.85 -18.10
CA ALA A 417 -27.07 -16.81 -19.12
C ALA A 417 -28.58 -16.55 -19.36
N ASP A 418 -28.98 -15.29 -19.60
CA ASP A 418 -30.39 -14.93 -19.74
C ASP A 418 -31.10 -15.60 -20.93
N GLN A 419 -30.40 -15.85 -22.05
CA GLN A 419 -30.94 -16.65 -23.18
C GLN A 419 -31.18 -18.13 -22.82
N ALA A 420 -30.49 -18.66 -21.80
CA ALA A 420 -30.68 -20.02 -21.32
C ALA A 420 -31.80 -20.14 -20.28
N ARG A 421 -32.46 -19.05 -19.86
CA ARG A 421 -33.58 -19.07 -18.90
C ARG A 421 -34.91 -19.46 -19.55
N THR A 422 -35.09 -19.21 -20.84
CA THR A 422 -36.37 -19.38 -21.55
C THR A 422 -36.42 -20.60 -22.46
N GLN A 423 -35.28 -21.11 -22.93
CA GLN A 423 -35.23 -22.17 -23.97
C GLN A 423 -34.87 -23.57 -23.44
N TYR A 424 -34.33 -23.66 -22.22
CA TYR A 424 -33.97 -24.92 -21.57
C TYR A 424 -34.47 -24.92 -20.11
N GLU A 425 -35.62 -25.55 -19.86
CA GLU A 425 -36.32 -25.51 -18.56
C GLU A 425 -35.58 -26.16 -17.38
N SER A 426 -34.48 -26.90 -17.63
CA SER A 426 -33.79 -27.68 -16.60
C SER A 426 -32.40 -27.12 -16.28
N GLY A 427 -32.10 -26.84 -15.01
CA GLY A 427 -30.74 -26.51 -14.54
C GLY A 427 -30.68 -25.54 -13.36
N SER A 428 -30.10 -26.00 -12.24
CA SER A 428 -29.97 -25.21 -10.99
C SER A 428 -28.88 -24.12 -11.03
N GLY A 429 -28.01 -24.14 -12.05
CA GLY A 429 -26.81 -23.30 -12.09
C GLY A 429 -25.71 -23.72 -11.10
N LEU A 430 -25.80 -24.93 -10.52
CA LEU A 430 -24.80 -25.44 -9.57
C LEU A 430 -23.80 -26.42 -10.18
N GLY A 431 -24.11 -27.03 -11.32
CA GLY A 431 -23.30 -28.13 -11.89
C GLY A 431 -21.83 -27.76 -12.17
N LEU A 432 -21.59 -26.61 -12.81
CA LEU A 432 -20.22 -26.14 -13.10
C LEU A 432 -19.46 -25.73 -11.83
N ALA A 433 -20.14 -25.09 -10.87
CA ALA A 433 -19.56 -24.75 -9.58
C ALA A 433 -19.13 -26.00 -8.79
N ILE A 434 -19.96 -27.05 -8.81
CA ILE A 434 -19.64 -28.36 -8.21
C ILE A 434 -18.45 -28.99 -8.91
N ALA A 435 -18.46 -29.05 -10.25
CA ALA A 435 -17.35 -29.62 -11.02
C ALA A 435 -16.02 -28.92 -10.68
N LYS A 436 -16.01 -27.58 -10.65
CA LYS A 436 -14.83 -26.79 -10.27
C LYS A 436 -14.35 -27.11 -8.85
N THR A 437 -15.28 -27.18 -7.90
CA THR A 437 -14.95 -27.51 -6.50
C THR A 437 -14.35 -28.91 -6.38
N ILE A 438 -14.89 -29.89 -7.11
CA ILE A 438 -14.38 -31.27 -7.12
C ILE A 438 -12.99 -31.33 -7.73
N ALA A 439 -12.75 -30.68 -8.88
CA ALA A 439 -11.44 -30.66 -9.51
C ALA A 439 -10.39 -30.05 -8.58
N GLN A 440 -10.71 -28.92 -7.93
CA GLN A 440 -9.82 -28.27 -6.97
C GLN A 440 -9.53 -29.16 -5.76
N ARG A 441 -10.53 -29.89 -5.27
CA ARG A 441 -10.37 -30.85 -4.17
C ARG A 441 -9.46 -32.02 -4.54
N HIS A 442 -9.44 -32.41 -5.81
CA HIS A 442 -8.52 -33.39 -6.38
C HIS A 442 -7.18 -32.77 -6.83
N GLN A 443 -6.82 -31.59 -6.31
CA GLN A 443 -5.59 -30.85 -6.63
C GLN A 443 -5.43 -30.53 -8.13
N GLY A 444 -6.55 -30.52 -8.84
CA GLY A 444 -6.64 -30.22 -10.25
C GLY A 444 -7.22 -28.84 -10.54
N ASN A 445 -7.56 -28.62 -11.81
CA ASN A 445 -8.21 -27.40 -12.26
C ASN A 445 -9.16 -27.67 -13.44
N ILE A 446 -10.17 -26.83 -13.61
CA ILE A 446 -11.04 -26.83 -14.79
C ILE A 446 -10.81 -25.54 -15.57
N THR A 447 -10.71 -25.67 -16.89
CA THR A 447 -10.63 -24.55 -17.83
C THR A 447 -11.69 -24.71 -18.90
N VAL A 448 -12.09 -23.60 -19.51
CA VAL A 448 -13.07 -23.57 -20.60
C VAL A 448 -12.52 -22.75 -21.76
N LYS A 449 -12.75 -23.22 -22.99
CA LYS A 449 -12.64 -22.44 -24.22
C LYS A 449 -13.97 -22.54 -24.94
N SER A 450 -14.56 -21.42 -25.31
CA SER A 450 -15.85 -21.43 -25.99
C SER A 450 -15.95 -20.22 -26.92
N LYS A 451 -16.71 -20.41 -28.00
CA LYS A 451 -17.06 -19.33 -28.92
C LYS A 451 -18.53 -19.47 -29.31
N LEU A 452 -19.25 -18.37 -29.18
CA LEU A 452 -20.68 -18.32 -29.49
C LEU A 452 -20.93 -18.84 -30.93
N GLY A 453 -21.87 -19.77 -31.05
CA GLY A 453 -22.24 -20.46 -32.30
C GLY A 453 -21.28 -21.55 -32.78
N GLN A 454 -20.18 -21.84 -32.07
CA GLN A 454 -19.20 -22.86 -32.46
C GLN A 454 -19.05 -24.01 -31.45
N GLY A 455 -19.59 -23.84 -30.25
CA GLY A 455 -19.53 -24.82 -29.16
C GLY A 455 -18.52 -24.47 -28.07
N SER A 456 -18.36 -25.38 -27.11
CA SER A 456 -17.49 -25.22 -25.95
C SER A 456 -16.57 -26.41 -25.74
N SER A 457 -15.47 -26.18 -25.03
CA SER A 457 -14.50 -27.19 -24.66
C SER A 457 -14.11 -26.98 -23.21
N PHE A 458 -14.55 -27.89 -22.34
CA PHE A 458 -14.20 -27.94 -20.93
C PHE A 458 -13.06 -28.92 -20.74
N CYS A 459 -11.96 -28.47 -20.12
CA CYS A 459 -10.77 -29.27 -19.88
C CYS A 459 -10.46 -29.34 -18.39
N VAL A 460 -10.50 -30.56 -17.85
CA VAL A 460 -10.21 -30.89 -16.47
C VAL A 460 -8.81 -31.47 -16.40
N LYS A 461 -7.93 -30.81 -15.65
CA LYS A 461 -6.56 -31.24 -15.38
C LYS A 461 -6.49 -31.85 -13.99
N LEU A 462 -6.08 -33.11 -13.85
CA LEU A 462 -5.88 -33.80 -12.57
C LEU A 462 -4.44 -34.33 -12.46
N PRO A 463 -3.83 -34.37 -11.27
CA PRO A 463 -2.54 -35.04 -11.08
C PRO A 463 -2.71 -36.56 -11.16
N LEU A 464 -1.74 -37.24 -11.80
CA LEU A 464 -1.68 -38.70 -11.76
C LEU A 464 -1.36 -39.19 -10.35
N ALA A 465 -1.87 -40.37 -10.02
CA ALA A 465 -1.39 -41.10 -8.86
C ALA A 465 0.09 -41.46 -9.08
N GLY A 466 0.94 -41.01 -8.16
CA GLY A 466 2.35 -41.41 -8.10
C GLY A 466 2.53 -42.86 -7.69
#